data_AF-K9V1U4-F1
#
_entry.id   AF-K9V1U4-F1
#
_cell.length_a   1.000
_cell.length_b   1.000
_cell.length_c   1.000
_cell.angle_alpha   90.00
_cell.angle_beta   90.00
_cell.angle_gamma   90.00
#
_symmetry.space_group_name_H-M   'P 1'
#
loop_
_entity.id
_entity.type
_entity.pdbx_description
1 polymer ?
#
loop_
_entity_poly.entity_id
_entity_poly.type
_entity_poly.pdbx_seq_one_letter_code
_entity_poly.pdbx_strand_id
1 'polypeptide(L)'
;MRLMVHYLGQQGKNSKSTSVRASTIELHNIIASHFAMTTVIARPSSLLSSIRVEKLENFNLFKFNDKLQVRMEELLERKKADLLTPEEIIELEEIGELDRIFTHINAMIVAQK
;
A
#
# COMPACT_ATOMS: atom_id res chain seq x y z
N MET A 1 -67.63 7.56 -2.72
CA MET A 1 -67.38 6.82 -3.98
C MET A 1 -67.00 7.83 -5.05
N ARG A 2 -65.74 7.79 -5.55
CA ARG A 2 -65.21 8.37 -6.82
C ARG A 2 -65.42 9.89 -7.06
N LEU A 3 -64.46 10.71 -7.47
CA LEU A 3 -63.00 10.69 -7.63
C LEU A 3 -62.68 12.17 -7.94
N MET A 4 -61.74 12.79 -7.21
CA MET A 4 -61.44 14.21 -7.33
C MET A 4 -60.12 14.39 -8.11
N VAL A 5 -60.16 15.32 -9.07
CA VAL A 5 -59.05 16.10 -9.63
C VAL A 5 -58.04 15.38 -10.56
N HIS A 6 -58.25 15.60 -11.86
CA HIS A 6 -57.15 15.92 -12.77
C HIS A 6 -57.22 17.43 -13.06
N TYR A 7 -56.18 18.18 -12.72
CA TYR A 7 -55.53 19.08 -13.66
C TYR A 7 -54.15 19.51 -13.14
N LEU A 8 -53.22 19.52 -14.09
CA LEU A 8 -51.79 19.73 -13.97
C LEU A 8 -51.45 21.07 -13.31
N GLY A 9 -50.55 21.02 -12.33
CA GLY A 9 -49.93 22.19 -11.75
C GLY A 9 -48.53 21.86 -11.28
N GLN A 10 -47.56 22.54 -11.90
CA GLN A 10 -46.21 22.82 -11.41
C GLN A 10 -45.07 21.90 -11.89
N GLN A 11 -44.71 22.12 -13.15
CA GLN A 11 -43.31 22.34 -13.53
C GLN A 11 -42.69 23.35 -12.56
N GLY A 12 -41.73 22.90 -11.75
CA GLY A 12 -41.03 23.77 -10.82
C GLY A 12 -40.03 23.02 -9.96
N LYS A 13 -38.76 23.09 -10.36
CA LYS A 13 -37.56 22.83 -9.54
C LYS A 13 -37.24 21.37 -9.25
N ASN A 14 -36.65 20.66 -10.20
CA ASN A 14 -35.78 19.53 -9.82
C ASN A 14 -34.55 19.30 -10.72
N SER A 15 -34.05 20.35 -11.38
CA SER A 15 -32.85 20.25 -12.22
C SER A 15 -31.53 20.44 -11.44
N LYS A 16 -31.60 20.92 -10.19
CA LYS A 16 -30.41 21.08 -9.32
C LYS A 16 -30.10 19.85 -8.46
N SER A 17 -31.10 19.05 -8.09
CA SER A 17 -30.92 17.92 -7.17
C SER A 17 -30.28 16.69 -7.85
N THR A 18 -30.56 16.47 -9.13
CA THR A 18 -29.93 15.42 -9.95
C THR A 18 -28.49 15.77 -10.33
N SER A 19 -28.22 17.04 -10.65
CA SER A 19 -26.85 17.52 -10.94
C SER A 19 -25.95 17.45 -9.69
N VAL A 20 -26.44 17.87 -8.52
CA VAL A 20 -25.67 17.78 -7.26
C VAL A 20 -25.44 16.32 -6.85
N ARG A 21 -26.46 15.44 -6.94
CA ARG A 21 -26.29 14.00 -6.65
C ARG A 21 -25.29 13.33 -7.60
N ALA A 22 -25.31 13.66 -8.89
CA ALA A 22 -24.33 13.15 -9.86
C ALA A 22 -22.91 13.59 -9.50
N SER A 23 -22.69 14.88 -9.18
CA SER A 23 -21.39 15.38 -8.74
C SER A 23 -20.92 14.79 -7.40
N THR A 24 -21.83 14.48 -6.47
CA THR A 24 -21.50 13.80 -5.21
C THR A 24 -21.16 12.32 -5.41
N ILE A 25 -21.78 11.65 -6.39
CA ILE A 25 -21.45 10.26 -6.75
C ILE A 25 -20.09 10.21 -7.46
N GLU A 26 -19.80 11.15 -8.36
CA GLU A 26 -18.47 11.27 -8.98
C GLU A 26 -17.39 11.53 -7.93
N LEU A 27 -17.61 12.43 -6.97
CA LEU A 27 -16.67 12.65 -5.86
C LEU A 27 -16.49 11.41 -4.99
N HIS A 28 -17.57 10.69 -4.65
CA HIS A 28 -17.45 9.43 -3.90
C HIS A 28 -16.74 8.35 -4.70
N ASN A 29 -16.95 8.25 -6.01
CA ASN A 29 -16.28 7.27 -6.87
C ASN A 29 -14.81 7.64 -7.08
N ILE A 30 -14.48 8.93 -7.17
CA ILE A 30 -13.11 9.43 -7.21
C ILE A 30 -12.42 9.14 -5.87
N ILE A 31 -13.06 9.44 -4.73
CA ILE A 31 -12.51 9.13 -3.41
C ILE A 31 -12.40 7.62 -3.20
N ALA A 32 -13.40 6.84 -3.59
CA ALA A 32 -13.40 5.39 -3.47
C ALA A 32 -12.37 4.74 -4.41
N SER A 33 -12.12 5.29 -5.60
CA SER A 33 -11.04 4.82 -6.48
C SER A 33 -9.65 5.24 -6.00
N HIS A 34 -9.51 6.44 -5.42
CA HIS A 34 -8.30 6.85 -4.71
C HIS A 34 -8.03 5.97 -3.48
N PHE A 35 -9.07 5.66 -2.71
CA PHE A 35 -9.00 4.83 -1.51
C PHE A 35 -8.80 3.34 -1.85
N ALA A 36 -9.43 2.85 -2.92
CA ALA A 36 -9.25 1.48 -3.44
C ALA A 36 -7.85 1.24 -4.02
N MET A 37 -7.15 2.28 -4.46
CA MET A 37 -5.73 2.22 -4.85
C MET A 37 -4.77 2.24 -3.64
N THR A 38 -5.22 2.51 -2.41
CA THR A 38 -4.34 2.89 -1.29
C THR A 38 -4.46 1.99 -0.07
N THR A 39 -4.46 0.66 -0.24
CA THR A 39 -4.00 -0.26 0.83
C THR A 39 -3.29 -1.48 0.25
N VAL A 40 -2.24 -1.28 -0.53
CA VAL A 40 -1.27 -2.35 -0.75
C VAL A 40 -0.46 -2.48 0.53
N ILE A 41 -0.87 -3.42 1.39
CA ILE A 41 -0.15 -3.75 2.62
C ILE A 41 1.18 -4.40 2.24
N ALA A 42 2.28 -3.92 2.80
CA ALA A 42 3.59 -4.55 2.69
C ALA A 42 3.50 -6.03 3.14
N ARG A 43 4.00 -6.95 2.31
CA ARG A 43 4.08 -8.39 2.60
C ARG A 43 5.53 -8.84 2.58
N PRO A 44 6.31 -8.69 3.67
CA PRO A 44 7.72 -9.08 3.72
C PRO A 44 7.97 -10.55 3.38
N SER A 45 6.97 -11.41 3.56
CA SER A 45 7.02 -12.83 3.18
C SER A 45 7.12 -13.06 1.66
N SER A 46 6.80 -12.07 0.82
CA SER A 46 7.01 -12.11 -0.63
C SER A 46 8.50 -12.25 -0.98
N LEU A 47 9.39 -11.74 -0.11
CA LEU A 47 10.83 -11.66 -0.30
C LEU A 47 11.59 -12.88 0.25
N LEU A 48 10.90 -13.92 0.73
CA LEU A 48 11.57 -15.10 1.32
C LEU A 48 12.55 -15.80 0.36
N SER A 49 12.26 -15.77 -0.95
CA SER A 49 13.15 -16.31 -1.99
C SER A 49 14.46 -15.52 -2.16
N SER A 50 14.52 -14.32 -1.60
CA SER A 50 15.66 -13.41 -1.68
C SER A 50 16.54 -13.42 -0.43
N ILE A 51 16.32 -14.40 0.46
CA ILE A 51 17.10 -14.61 1.69
C ILE A 51 18.17 -15.64 1.43
N ARG A 52 19.34 -15.47 2.05
CA ARG A 52 20.38 -16.50 2.14
C ARG A 52 20.86 -16.62 3.58
N VAL A 53 21.34 -17.81 3.92
CA VAL A 53 22.06 -18.07 5.16
C VAL A 53 23.55 -18.04 4.85
N GLU A 54 24.32 -17.29 5.64
CA GLU A 54 25.77 -17.28 5.55
C GLU A 54 26.41 -17.68 6.88
N LYS A 55 27.50 -18.42 6.76
CA LYS A 55 28.34 -18.74 7.90
C LYS A 55 29.28 -17.56 8.18
N LEU A 56 29.06 -16.88 9.30
CA LEU A 56 29.95 -15.86 9.84
C LEU A 56 30.56 -16.38 11.14
N GLU A 57 31.87 -16.64 11.12
CA GLU A 57 32.58 -17.34 12.19
C GLU A 57 31.94 -18.71 12.51
N ASN A 58 31.29 -18.80 13.67
CA ASN A 58 30.63 -20.01 14.18
C ASN A 58 29.10 -19.94 14.05
N PHE A 59 28.55 -18.86 13.48
CA PHE A 59 27.12 -18.64 13.38
C PHE A 59 26.62 -18.78 11.95
N ASN A 60 25.41 -19.31 11.80
CA ASN A 60 24.66 -19.26 10.55
C ASN A 60 23.66 -18.10 10.66
N LEU A 61 23.93 -17.01 9.95
CA LEU A 61 23.16 -15.77 10.03
C LEU A 61 22.33 -15.56 8.75
N PHE A 62 21.15 -14.98 8.92
CA PHE A 62 20.27 -14.62 7.81
C PHE A 62 20.71 -13.28 7.21
N LYS A 63 20.68 -13.20 5.88
CA LYS A 63 20.97 -11.96 5.14
C LYS A 63 20.22 -11.94 3.81
N PHE A 64 20.17 -10.77 3.19
CA PHE A 64 19.67 -10.64 1.83
C PHE A 64 20.62 -11.27 0.80
N ASN A 65 20.07 -11.65 -0.35
CA ASN A 65 20.89 -11.95 -1.50
C ASN A 65 21.43 -10.66 -2.14
N ASP A 66 22.45 -10.77 -2.99
CA ASP A 66 23.14 -9.60 -3.55
C ASP A 66 22.17 -8.74 -4.37
N LYS A 67 21.21 -9.37 -5.06
CA LYS A 67 20.22 -8.66 -5.87
C LYS A 67 19.29 -7.79 -5.01
N LEU A 68 18.80 -8.33 -3.91
CA LEU A 68 17.90 -7.62 -2.99
C LEU A 68 18.65 -6.55 -2.21
N GLN A 69 19.91 -6.79 -1.87
CA GLN A 69 20.75 -5.79 -1.24
C GLN A 69 21.00 -4.59 -2.18
N VAL A 70 21.39 -4.84 -3.44
CA VAL A 70 21.54 -3.79 -4.46
C VAL A 70 20.23 -3.04 -4.66
N ARG A 71 19.10 -3.75 -4.75
CA ARG A 71 17.78 -3.13 -4.89
C ARG A 71 17.43 -2.24 -3.70
N MET A 72 17.74 -2.67 -2.48
CA MET A 72 17.55 -1.86 -1.27
C MET A 72 18.38 -0.58 -1.32
N GLU A 73 19.64 -0.67 -1.73
CA GLU A 73 20.54 0.49 -1.88
C GLU A 73 19.99 1.49 -2.91
N GLU A 74 19.56 1.01 -4.08
CA GLU A 74 18.92 1.84 -5.12
C GLU A 74 17.65 2.55 -4.61
N LEU A 75 16.78 1.82 -3.91
CA LEU A 75 15.56 2.38 -3.33
C LEU A 75 15.87 3.45 -2.27
N LEU A 76 16.91 3.24 -1.46
CA LEU A 76 17.34 4.23 -0.47
C LEU A 76 17.91 5.48 -1.13
N GLU A 77 18.64 5.36 -2.25
CA GLU A 77 19.12 6.51 -3.03
C GLU A 77 17.97 7.28 -3.66
N ARG A 78 17.01 6.57 -4.28
CA ARG A 78 15.80 7.19 -4.84
C ARG A 78 14.95 7.87 -3.77
N LYS A 79 14.88 7.29 -2.57
CA LYS A 79 14.20 7.89 -1.42
C LYS A 79 14.85 9.21 -1.01
N LYS A 80 16.17 9.29 -0.96
CA LYS A 80 16.89 10.54 -0.62
C LYS A 80 16.60 11.66 -1.63
N ALA A 81 16.27 11.30 -2.87
CA ALA A 81 15.89 12.24 -3.92
C ALA A 81 14.37 12.50 -4.00
N ASP A 82 13.56 11.91 -3.12
CA ASP A 82 12.08 11.92 -3.18
C ASP A 82 11.51 11.44 -4.52
N LEU A 83 12.17 10.45 -5.14
CA LEU A 83 11.81 9.90 -6.47
C LEU A 83 11.12 8.54 -6.43
N LEU A 84 10.74 8.05 -5.24
CA LEU A 84 10.07 6.75 -5.12
C LEU A 84 8.65 6.79 -5.68
N THR A 85 8.29 5.78 -6.47
CA THR A 85 6.89 5.55 -6.81
C THR A 85 6.14 4.95 -5.61
N PRO A 86 4.80 4.98 -5.59
CA PRO A 86 4.02 4.32 -4.54
C PRO A 86 4.39 2.83 -4.36
N GLU A 87 4.62 2.11 -5.46
CA GLU A 87 5.02 0.70 -5.45
C GLU A 87 6.40 0.51 -4.81
N GLU A 88 7.34 1.41 -5.10
CA GLU A 88 8.68 1.37 -4.53
C GLU A 88 8.70 1.73 -3.04
N ILE A 89 7.75 2.57 -2.58
CA ILE A 89 7.56 2.84 -1.15
C ILE A 89 7.17 1.54 -0.43
N ILE A 90 6.23 0.79 -1.00
CA ILE A 90 5.77 -0.49 -0.45
C ILE A 90 6.91 -1.52 -0.49
N GLU A 91 7.62 -1.63 -1.61
CA GLU A 91 8.77 -2.52 -1.75
C GLU A 91 9.84 -2.22 -0.69
N LEU A 92 10.18 -0.95 -0.49
CA LEU A 92 11.14 -0.55 0.53
C LEU A 92 10.65 -0.83 1.96
N GLU A 93 9.35 -0.73 2.21
CA GLU A 93 8.73 -1.13 3.48
C GLU A 93 8.82 -2.65 3.71
N GLU A 94 8.55 -3.46 2.68
CA GLU A 94 8.70 -4.92 2.74
C GLU A 94 10.14 -5.34 3.09
N ILE A 95 11.12 -4.73 2.42
CA ILE A 95 12.54 -4.97 2.66
C ILE A 95 12.92 -4.54 4.09
N GLY A 96 12.48 -3.35 4.51
CA GLY A 96 12.79 -2.80 5.83
C GLY A 96 12.23 -3.63 6.99
N GLU A 97 11.02 -4.16 6.85
CA GLU A 97 10.45 -5.09 7.83
C GLU A 97 11.24 -6.41 7.90
N LEU A 98 11.66 -6.93 6.74
CA LEU A 98 12.44 -8.16 6.70
C LEU A 98 13.84 -7.99 7.33
N ASP A 99 14.47 -6.84 7.14
CA ASP A 99 15.75 -6.47 7.77
C ASP A 99 15.65 -6.46 9.30
N ARG A 100 14.56 -5.87 9.85
CA ARG A 100 14.28 -5.86 11.29
C ARG A 100 14.12 -7.27 11.85
N ILE A 101 13.40 -8.13 11.13
CA ILE A 101 13.22 -9.55 11.50
C ILE A 101 14.57 -10.25 11.57
N PHE A 102 15.44 -10.10 10.55
CA PHE A 102 16.75 -10.74 10.55
C PHE A 102 17.67 -10.19 11.64
N THR A 103 17.68 -8.87 11.84
CA THR A 103 18.45 -8.25 12.90
C THR A 103 18.10 -8.86 14.26
N HIS A 104 16.80 -9.05 14.53
CA HIS A 104 16.34 -9.67 15.77
C HIS A 104 16.77 -11.15 15.88
N ILE A 105 16.50 -11.96 14.85
CA ILE A 105 16.84 -13.39 14.85
C ILE A 105 18.35 -13.59 14.97
N ASN A 106 19.14 -12.85 14.19
CA ASN A 106 20.60 -12.91 14.21
C ASN A 106 21.15 -12.51 15.58
N ALA A 107 20.60 -11.47 16.23
CA ALA A 107 20.98 -11.08 17.58
C ALA A 107 20.69 -12.21 18.59
N MET A 108 19.54 -12.90 18.50
CA MET A 108 19.22 -14.06 19.33
C MET A 108 20.17 -15.24 19.11
N ILE A 109 20.59 -15.49 17.86
CA ILE A 109 21.56 -16.55 17.53
C ILE A 109 22.92 -16.24 18.15
N VAL A 110 23.38 -14.99 18.03
CA VAL A 110 24.68 -14.56 18.56
C VAL A 110 24.68 -14.56 20.09
N ALA A 111 23.58 -14.16 20.73
CA ALA A 111 23.45 -14.08 22.18
C ALA A 111 23.32 -15.44 22.89
N GLN A 112 23.09 -16.54 22.16
CA GLN A 112 23.07 -17.90 22.73
C GLN A 112 24.46 -18.48 23.02
N LYS A 113 25.53 -17.73 22.70
CA LYS A 113 26.91 -18.08 23.02
C LYS A 113 27.31 -17.53 24.39
#